data_AF-A0A1F0V4U8-F1
#
_entry.id   AF-A0A1F0V4U8-F1
#
_cell.length_a   1.000
_cell.length_b   1.000
_cell.length_c   1.000
_cell.angle_alpha   90.00
_cell.angle_beta   90.00
_cell.angle_gamma   90.00
#
_symmetry.space_group_name_H-M   'P 1'
#
loop_
_entity.id
_entity.type
_entity.pdbx_description
1 polymer ?
#
loop_
_entity_poly.entity_id
_entity_poly.type
_entity_poly.pdbx_seq_one_letter_code
_entity_poly.pdbx_strand_id
1 'polypeptide(L)' 'MFVEEDSLDTERRMAWNEENRLMALSDNCKISRYTYNAAGERIIKSHRDLESVYVNGAP' A
#
# COMPACT_ATOMS: atom_id res chain seq x y z
N MET A 1 -15.43 29.87 -7.08
CA MET A 1 -15.78 28.45 -6.83
C MET A 1 -14.49 27.68 -6.94
N PHE A 2 -13.85 27.39 -5.80
CA PHE A 2 -12.66 26.54 -5.77
C PHE A 2 -13.13 25.13 -6.16
N VAL A 3 -12.84 24.74 -7.38
CA VAL A 3 -12.91 23.33 -7.77
C VAL A 3 -11.62 22.73 -7.25
N GLU A 4 -11.58 22.49 -5.94
CA GLU A 4 -10.70 21.47 -5.39
C GLU A 4 -11.43 20.16 -5.64
N GLU A 5 -11.34 19.71 -6.90
CA GLU A 5 -11.53 18.32 -7.23
C GLU A 5 -10.39 17.56 -6.56
N ASP A 6 -10.50 17.38 -5.23
CA ASP A 6 -9.81 16.35 -4.47
C ASP A 6 -10.41 14.97 -4.84
N SER A 7 -10.61 14.76 -6.14
CA SER A 7 -10.50 13.46 -6.76
C SER A 7 -9.01 13.13 -6.77
N LEU A 8 -8.43 13.02 -5.56
CA LEU A 8 -7.45 11.98 -5.29
C LEU A 8 -8.17 10.71 -5.71
N ASP A 9 -8.01 10.35 -6.98
CA ASP A 9 -8.35 9.08 -7.56
C ASP A 9 -7.57 8.05 -6.72
N THR A 10 -8.17 7.74 -5.57
CA THR A 10 -7.63 6.88 -4.54
C THR A 10 -7.95 5.49 -5.04
N GLU A 11 -7.36 5.14 -6.19
CA GLU A 11 -7.48 3.85 -6.81
C GLU A 11 -6.89 2.83 -5.85
N ARG A 12 -7.77 2.25 -5.03
CA ARG A 12 -7.43 1.17 -4.12
C ARG A 12 -7.25 -0.09 -4.92
N ARG A 13 -6.00 -0.43 -5.24
CA ARG A 13 -5.68 -1.69 -5.93
C ARG A 13 -5.48 -2.79 -4.91
N MET A 14 -6.31 -3.83 -5.02
CA MET A 14 -6.29 -4.99 -4.13
C MET A 14 -5.90 -6.24 -4.93
N ALA A 15 -4.86 -6.94 -4.48
CA ALA A 15 -4.48 -8.24 -5.04
C ALA A 15 -4.89 -9.33 -4.06
N TRP A 16 -5.65 -10.31 -4.55
CA TRP A 16 -6.15 -11.44 -3.77
C TRP A 16 -5.54 -12.75 -4.26
N ASN A 17 -5.39 -13.72 -3.38
CA ASN A 17 -5.06 -15.10 -3.76
C ASN A 17 -6.32 -15.93 -4.03
N GLU A 18 -6.13 -17.18 -4.48
CA GLU A 18 -7.22 -18.14 -4.78
C GLU A 18 -8.08 -18.49 -3.55
N GLU A 19 -7.57 -18.31 -2.34
CA GLU A 19 -8.28 -18.53 -1.08
C GLU A 19 -9.01 -17.26 -0.58
N ASN A 20 -9.17 -16.24 -1.43
CA ASN A 20 -9.78 -14.96 -1.09
C ASN A 20 -9.07 -14.21 0.06
N ARG A 21 -7.74 -14.29 0.11
CA ARG A 21 -6.88 -13.57 1.06
C ARG A 21 -6.17 -12.41 0.37
N LEU A 22 -6.21 -11.25 1.01
CA LEU A 22 -5.58 -10.03 0.50
C LEU A 22 -4.05 -10.13 0.57
N MET A 23 -3.38 -10.21 -0.57
CA MET A 23 -1.92 -10.27 -0.70
C MET A 23 -1.26 -8.88 -0.79
N ALA A 24 -1.92 -7.92 -1.42
CA ALA A 24 -1.42 -6.55 -1.51
C ALA A 24 -2.56 -5.54 -1.58
N LEU A 25 -2.35 -4.40 -0.94
CA LEU A 25 -3.23 -3.24 -0.96
C LEU A 25 -2.38 -2.02 -1.31
N SER A 26 -2.68 -1.38 -2.43
CA SER A 26 -2.16 -0.07 -2.77
C SER A 26 -3.24 0.96 -2.49
N ASP A 27 -2.97 1.92 -1.62
CA ASP A 27 -3.89 3.01 -1.25
C ASP A 27 -3.08 4.30 -1.18
N ASN A 28 -3.47 5.33 -1.93
CA ASN A 28 -2.92 6.69 -1.83
C ASN A 28 -1.37 6.71 -1.73
N CYS A 29 -0.67 6.10 -2.70
CA CYS A 29 0.79 5.93 -2.75
C CYS A 29 1.44 5.03 -1.67
N LYS A 30 0.64 4.42 -0.77
CA LYS A 30 1.11 3.43 0.20
C LYS A 30 0.85 2.03 -0.30
N ILE A 31 1.90 1.21 -0.37
CA ILE A 31 1.77 -0.21 -0.73
C ILE A 31 1.93 -1.04 0.53
N SER A 32 0.86 -1.71 0.94
CA SER A 32 0.85 -2.72 1.98
C SER A 32 0.92 -4.11 1.34
N ARG A 33 1.90 -4.92 1.73
CA ARG A 33 2.03 -6.33 1.31
C ARG A 33 1.81 -7.26 2.50
N TYR A 34 1.10 -8.34 2.23
CA TYR A 34 0.75 -9.38 3.19
C TYR A 34 1.28 -10.73 2.71
N THR A 35 1.88 -11.49 3.62
CA THR A 35 2.32 -12.87 3.35
C THR A 35 1.69 -13.80 4.38
N TYR A 36 1.21 -14.93 3.89
CA TYR A 36 0.53 -15.96 4.66
C TYR A 36 1.38 -17.24 4.66
N ASN A 37 1.42 -17.96 5.78
CA ASN A 37 2.04 -19.28 5.85
C ASN A 37 1.10 -20.35 5.24
N ALA A 38 1.56 -21.60 5.17
CA ALA A 38 0.77 -22.72 4.65
C ALA A 38 -0.48 -23.06 5.50
N ALA A 39 -0.52 -22.62 6.77
CA ALA A 39 -1.70 -22.72 7.65
C ALA A 39 -2.70 -21.57 7.44
N GLY A 40 -2.37 -20.58 6.61
CA GLY A 40 -3.19 -19.40 6.35
C GLY A 40 -3.09 -18.29 7.38
N GLU A 41 -2.11 -18.36 8.27
CA GLU A 41 -1.82 -17.30 9.23
C GLU A 41 -0.97 -16.21 8.58
N ARG A 42 -1.31 -14.95 8.86
CA ARG A 42 -0.55 -13.80 8.36
C ARG A 42 0.76 -13.68 9.13
N ILE A 43 1.88 -13.90 8.45
CA ILE A 43 3.22 -13.88 9.04
C ILE A 43 3.99 -12.58 8.77
N ILE A 44 3.67 -11.85 7.70
CA ILE A 44 4.34 -10.60 7.34
C ILE A 44 3.30 -9.54 6.98
N LYS A 45 3.49 -8.33 7.52
CA LYS A 45 2.78 -7.11 7.16
C LYS A 45 3.83 -6.02 6.94
N SER A 46 4.04 -5.60 5.69
CA SER A 46 4.97 -4.50 5.37
C SER A 46 4.22 -3.37 4.69
N HIS A 47 4.42 -2.14 5.13
CA HIS A 47 3.90 -0.92 4.53
C HIS A 47 5.10 -0.16 3.98
N ARG A 48 5.14 0.07 2.67
CA ARG A 48 5.96 1.16 2.15
C ARG A 48 5.08 2.38 2.12
N ASP A 49 5.31 3.28 3.06
CA ASP A 49 5.05 4.69 2.85
C ASP A 49 6.08 5.15 1.82
N LEU A 50 5.63 5.66 0.68
CA LEU A 50 6.50 6.34 -0.28
C LEU A 50 6.92 7.71 0.33
N GLU A 51 7.51 7.69 1.52
CA GLU A 51 8.21 8.86 2.04
C GLU A 51 9.52 8.89 1.29
N SER A 52 9.54 9.66 0.20
CA SER A 52 10.77 10.10 -0.45
C SER A 52 11.68 10.63 0.64
N VAL A 53 12.64 9.81 1.08
CA VAL A 53 13.72 10.27 1.94
C VAL A 53 14.48 11.27 1.07
N TYR A 54 14.11 12.54 1.15
CA TYR A 54 15.02 13.62 0.81
C TYR A 54 16.14 13.49 1.83
N VAL A 55 17.11 12.65 1.51
CA VAL A 55 18.47 12.78 2.01
C VAL A 55 18.93 14.15 1.53
N ASN A 56 18.56 15.18 2.28
CA ASN A 56 19.25 16.45 2.26
C ASN A 56 20.66 16.13 2.76
N GLY A 57 21.50 15.69 1.82
CA GLY A 57 22.93 15.58 2.02
C GLY A 57 23.44 16.98 2.29
N ALA A 58 23.43 17.37 3.56
CA ALA A 58 24.26 18.45 4.03
C ALA A 58 25.71 17.91 4.07
N PRO A 59 26.69 18.68 3.56
CA PRO A 59 28.09 18.27 3.44
C PRO A 59 28.76 18.00 4.78
#